data_AF-A0A536B7Y8-F1
#
_entry.id   AF-A0A536B7Y8-F1
#
_cell.length_a   1.000
_cell.length_b   1.000
_cell.length_c   1.000
_cell.angle_alpha   90.00
_cell.angle_beta   90.00
_cell.angle_gamma   90.00
#
_symmetry.space_group_name_H-M   'P 1'
#
loop_
_entity.id
_entity.type
_entity.pdbx_description
1 polymer ?
#
loop_
_entity_poly.entity_id
_entity_poly.type
_entity_poly.pdbx_seq_one_letter_code
_entity_poly.pdbx_strand_id
1 'polypeptide(L)'
;MAEFTQVEPHVPRETVDAARALAQQQKIDVVVVLGGGSAMGVGKGVAFREDPEAGPAPALIAIPTTYAGSEMTPVFGTTNRAEGRKSVRRDPAVLPKLVIYDPEVTLDLSPELTASTAINALAHCVEACYARDVKPLVTPVALEGV
;
A
#
# COMPACT_ATOMS: atom_id res chain seq x y z
N MET A 1 14.98 -4.20 -15.90
CA MET A 1 14.00 -4.81 -14.97
C MET A 1 14.75 -5.18 -13.70
N ALA A 2 14.20 -4.88 -12.54
CA ALA A 2 14.77 -5.20 -11.24
C ALA A 2 13.68 -5.78 -10.34
N GLU A 3 14.05 -6.66 -9.42
CA GLU A 3 13.14 -7.33 -8.49
C GLU A 3 13.58 -7.03 -7.05
N PHE A 4 12.61 -6.79 -6.16
CA PHE A 4 12.85 -6.55 -4.74
C PHE A 4 11.90 -7.41 -3.90
N THR A 5 12.44 -8.43 -3.23
CA THR A 5 11.66 -9.43 -2.47
C THR A 5 11.82 -9.31 -0.96
N GLN A 6 12.66 -8.39 -0.47
CA GLN A 6 12.97 -8.21 0.96
C GLN A 6 11.88 -7.43 1.70
N VAL A 7 10.61 -7.62 1.33
CA VAL A 7 9.47 -6.98 1.99
C VAL A 7 9.23 -7.62 3.35
N GLU A 8 9.20 -6.81 4.39
CA GLU A 8 8.94 -7.26 5.76
C GLU A 8 7.59 -6.74 6.29
N PRO A 9 6.95 -7.47 7.21
CA PRO A 9 5.79 -6.98 7.95
C PRO A 9 6.06 -5.59 8.58
N HIS A 10 5.04 -4.75 8.56
CA HIS A 10 5.06 -3.40 9.13
C HIS A 10 5.99 -2.38 8.45
N VAL A 11 6.50 -2.68 7.26
CA VAL A 11 7.20 -1.72 6.38
C VAL A 11 8.34 -0.99 7.10
N PRO A 12 9.42 -1.69 7.51
CA PRO A 12 10.59 -1.04 8.08
C PRO A 12 11.15 0.02 7.13
N ARG A 13 11.62 1.15 7.68
CA ARG A 13 12.18 2.25 6.87
C ARG A 13 13.35 1.78 6.02
N GLU A 14 14.18 0.90 6.57
CA GLU A 14 15.36 0.34 5.92
C GLU A 14 14.99 -0.45 4.67
N THR A 15 13.88 -1.20 4.72
CA THR A 15 13.32 -1.92 3.56
C THR A 15 12.92 -0.96 2.45
N VAL A 16 12.29 0.16 2.80
CA VAL A 16 11.87 1.18 1.82
C VAL A 16 13.08 1.88 1.22
N ASP A 17 14.08 2.22 2.03
CA ASP A 17 15.30 2.87 1.58
C ASP A 17 16.11 1.98 0.63
N ALA A 18 16.21 0.68 0.93
CA ALA A 18 16.83 -0.29 0.04
C ALA A 18 16.10 -0.42 -1.31
N ALA A 19 14.76 -0.52 -1.28
CA ALA A 19 13.94 -0.57 -2.50
C ALA A 19 14.07 0.71 -3.33
N ARG A 20 14.11 1.88 -2.68
CA ARG A 20 14.32 3.18 -3.34
C ARG A 20 15.69 3.28 -3.99
N ALA A 21 16.74 2.87 -3.29
CA ALA A 21 18.10 2.88 -3.82
C ALA A 21 18.21 2.01 -5.09
N LEU A 22 17.60 0.82 -5.07
CA LEU A 22 17.52 -0.05 -6.25
C LEU A 22 16.78 0.62 -7.41
N ALA A 23 15.61 1.21 -7.14
CA ALA A 23 14.82 1.90 -8.17
C ALA A 23 15.59 3.08 -8.81
N GLN A 24 16.28 3.88 -7.99
CA GLN A 24 17.10 5.00 -8.46
C GLN A 24 18.30 4.53 -9.28
N GLN A 25 19.05 3.55 -8.78
CA GLN A 25 20.22 2.99 -9.47
C GLN A 25 19.86 2.45 -10.86
N GLN A 26 18.70 1.79 -10.95
CA GLN A 26 18.20 1.18 -12.18
C GLN A 26 17.35 2.13 -13.03
N LYS A 27 17.18 3.39 -12.59
CA LYS A 27 16.36 4.42 -13.26
C LYS A 27 14.95 3.93 -13.57
N ILE A 28 14.33 3.26 -12.59
CA ILE A 28 12.97 2.74 -12.70
C ILE A 28 11.97 3.89 -12.74
N ASP A 29 11.10 3.86 -13.75
CA ASP A 29 10.01 4.80 -13.99
C ASP A 29 8.63 4.23 -13.59
N VAL A 30 8.53 2.90 -13.49
CA VAL A 30 7.31 2.19 -13.04
C VAL A 30 7.65 1.11 -12.03
N VAL A 31 6.97 1.14 -10.88
CA VAL A 31 7.01 0.09 -9.85
C VAL A 31 5.71 -0.70 -9.91
N VAL A 32 5.82 -2.00 -10.14
CA VAL A 32 4.71 -2.94 -10.02
C VAL A 32 4.84 -3.66 -8.68
N VAL A 33 3.79 -3.60 -7.87
CA VAL A 33 3.73 -4.31 -6.60
C VAL A 33 2.76 -5.47 -6.70
N LEU A 34 3.23 -6.66 -6.37
CA LEU A 34 2.42 -7.84 -6.15
C LEU A 34 2.53 -8.20 -4.65
N GLY A 35 1.42 -8.16 -3.92
CA GLY A 35 1.44 -8.50 -2.49
C GLY A 35 0.36 -7.84 -1.65
N GLY A 36 0.42 -8.06 -0.33
CA GLY A 36 -0.50 -7.45 0.63
C GLY A 36 -0.10 -6.05 1.09
N GLY A 37 -0.68 -5.61 2.21
CA GLY A 37 -0.50 -4.24 2.73
C GLY A 37 0.96 -3.81 2.97
N SER A 38 1.84 -4.73 3.38
CA SER A 38 3.27 -4.43 3.58
C SER A 38 3.99 -4.15 2.27
N ALA A 39 3.79 -4.98 1.25
CA ALA A 39 4.36 -4.78 -0.08
C ALA A 39 3.87 -3.46 -0.69
N MET A 40 2.57 -3.18 -0.57
CA MET A 40 1.99 -1.91 -0.99
C MET A 40 2.61 -0.72 -0.26
N GLY A 41 2.84 -0.84 1.05
CA GLY A 41 3.51 0.19 1.83
C GLY A 41 4.94 0.47 1.35
N VAL A 42 5.70 -0.56 1.01
CA VAL A 42 7.04 -0.41 0.42
C VAL A 42 6.96 0.26 -0.95
N GLY A 43 6.09 -0.20 -1.84
CA GLY A 43 5.92 0.40 -3.18
C GLY A 43 5.50 1.87 -3.13
N LYS A 44 4.59 2.23 -2.21
CA LYS A 44 4.24 3.63 -1.96
C LYS A 44 5.41 4.44 -1.44
N GLY A 45 6.24 3.85 -0.58
CA GLY A 45 7.47 4.49 -0.12
C GLY A 45 8.48 4.73 -1.26
N VAL A 46 8.54 3.83 -2.25
CA VAL A 46 9.36 4.03 -3.46
C VAL A 46 8.78 5.11 -4.38
N ALA A 47 7.46 5.14 -4.56
CA ALA A 47 6.76 6.17 -5.33
C ALA A 47 6.66 7.53 -4.60
N PHE A 48 7.04 7.60 -3.32
CA PHE A 48 7.00 8.83 -2.55
C PHE A 48 8.27 9.66 -2.78
N ARG A 49 8.07 10.92 -3.18
CA ARG A 49 9.15 11.88 -3.36
C ARG A 49 9.48 12.58 -2.03
N GLU A 50 10.51 12.10 -1.33
CA GLU A 50 11.00 12.76 -0.10
C GLU A 50 11.68 14.09 -0.40
N ASP A 51 12.48 14.14 -1.45
CA ASP A 51 13.19 15.34 -1.91
C ASP A 51 12.60 15.83 -3.25
N PRO A 52 12.01 17.03 -3.30
CA PRO A 52 11.50 17.64 -4.53
C PRO A 52 12.51 17.73 -5.68
N GLU A 53 13.79 17.82 -5.37
CA GLU A 53 14.88 18.01 -6.34
C GLU A 53 15.47 16.68 -6.85
N ALA A 54 15.12 15.55 -6.22
CA ALA A 54 15.64 14.22 -6.57
C ALA A 54 15.09 13.62 -7.88
N GLY A 55 14.43 14.43 -8.71
CA GLY A 55 13.82 14.01 -9.97
C GLY A 55 12.42 13.40 -9.81
N PRO A 56 11.86 12.84 -10.90
CA PRO A 56 10.53 12.23 -10.87
C PRO A 56 10.55 10.91 -10.07
N ALA A 57 9.50 10.70 -9.26
CA ALA A 57 9.25 9.42 -8.62
C ALA A 57 8.55 8.44 -9.59
N PRO A 58 8.78 7.12 -9.47
CA PRO A 58 8.17 6.15 -10.36
C PRO A 58 6.64 6.08 -10.17
N ALA A 59 5.93 5.79 -11.26
CA ALA A 59 4.51 5.46 -11.20
C ALA A 59 4.29 4.13 -10.48
N LEU A 60 3.22 4.03 -9.69
CA LEU A 60 2.89 2.82 -8.93
C LEU A 60 1.73 2.05 -9.58
N ILE A 61 1.92 0.76 -9.81
CA ILE A 61 0.89 -0.20 -10.20
C ILE A 61 0.74 -1.23 -9.08
N ALA A 62 -0.49 -1.57 -8.71
CA ALA A 62 -0.79 -2.48 -7.61
C ALA A 62 -1.56 -3.71 -8.07
N ILE A 63 -1.09 -4.88 -7.63
CA ILE A 63 -1.76 -6.18 -7.76
C ILE A 63 -1.89 -6.73 -6.33
N PRO A 64 -2.97 -6.40 -5.60
CA PRO A 64 -3.13 -6.81 -4.21
C PRO A 64 -3.38 -8.31 -4.11
N THR A 65 -2.69 -8.97 -3.18
CA THR A 65 -2.88 -10.41 -2.89
C THR A 65 -3.61 -10.64 -1.56
N THR A 66 -4.03 -9.57 -0.88
CA THR A 66 -4.78 -9.62 0.39
C THR A 66 -5.88 -8.56 0.41
N TYR A 67 -6.82 -8.66 1.34
CA TYR A 67 -7.96 -7.73 1.47
C TYR A 67 -7.62 -6.45 2.25
N ALA A 68 -6.38 -5.94 2.16
CA ALA A 68 -5.93 -4.83 3.00
C ALA A 68 -6.49 -3.45 2.56
N GLY A 69 -6.83 -3.29 1.28
CA GLY A 69 -7.34 -2.04 0.72
C GLY A 69 -6.33 -0.89 0.64
N SER A 70 -5.04 -1.17 0.91
CA SER A 70 -3.98 -0.15 0.90
C SER A 70 -3.89 0.50 -0.48
N GLU A 71 -3.98 -0.29 -1.54
CA GLU A 71 -3.93 0.12 -2.94
C GLU A 71 -4.96 1.21 -3.32
N MET A 72 -6.07 1.34 -2.58
CA MET A 72 -7.09 2.37 -2.81
C MET A 72 -6.95 3.61 -1.92
N THR A 73 -5.83 3.75 -1.20
CA THR A 73 -5.59 4.88 -0.29
C THR A 73 -4.30 5.63 -0.62
N PRO A 74 -4.26 6.97 -0.44
CA PRO A 74 -3.04 7.75 -0.55
C PRO A 74 -2.20 7.71 0.75
N VAL A 75 -2.39 6.68 1.58
CA VAL A 75 -1.77 6.58 2.91
C VAL A 75 -0.75 5.44 2.90
N PHE A 76 0.40 5.68 3.53
CA PHE A 76 1.37 4.63 3.82
C PHE A 76 2.05 4.90 5.16
N GLY A 77 2.54 3.84 5.79
CA GLY A 77 3.28 3.93 7.03
C GLY A 77 4.63 3.25 6.90
N THR A 78 5.65 3.84 7.52
CA THR A 78 6.98 3.25 7.66
C THR A 78 7.32 3.13 9.14
N THR A 79 7.95 2.02 9.53
CA THR A 79 8.37 1.79 10.91
C THR A 79 9.86 2.12 11.06
N ASN A 80 10.19 3.04 11.96
CA ASN A 80 11.57 3.24 12.41
C ASN A 80 11.84 2.25 13.55
N ARG A 81 12.67 1.23 13.29
CA ARG A 81 12.98 0.18 14.27
C ARG A 81 13.83 0.70 15.43
N ALA A 82 14.77 1.61 15.15
CA ALA A 82 15.65 2.19 16.18
C ALA A 82 14.85 3.01 17.22
N GLU A 83 13.81 3.72 16.77
CA GLU A 83 12.94 4.53 17.64
C GLU A 83 11.69 3.78 18.12
N GLY A 84 11.43 2.57 17.62
CA GLY A 84 10.19 1.83 17.85
C GLY A 84 8.93 2.59 17.37
N ARG A 85 9.08 3.52 16.41
CA ARG A 85 8.02 4.49 16.05
C ARG A 85 7.52 4.26 14.63
N LYS A 86 6.19 4.14 14.49
CA LYS A 86 5.52 4.12 13.18
C LYS A 86 5.20 5.56 12.74
N SER A 87 5.67 5.92 11.55
CA SER A 87 5.34 7.19 10.90
C SER A 87 4.33 6.93 9.80
N VAL A 88 3.23 7.68 9.77
CA VAL A 88 2.19 7.57 8.73
C VAL A 88 2.19 8.85 7.92
N ARG A 89 2.17 8.73 6.59
CA ARG A 89 2.06 9.85 5.67
C ARG A 89 0.86 9.68 4.76
N ARG A 90 0.28 10.80 4.34
CA ARG A 90 -0.79 10.88 3.36
C ARG A 90 -0.34 11.77 2.21
N ASP A 91 -0.26 11.22 1.02
CA ASP A 91 0.15 11.96 -0.18
C ASP A 91 -0.58 11.40 -1.42
N PRO A 92 -1.35 12.22 -2.16
CA PRO A 92 -1.99 11.79 -3.40
C PRO A 92 -1.02 11.22 -4.45
N ALA A 93 0.26 11.60 -4.42
CA ALA A 93 1.27 11.12 -5.35
C ALA A 93 1.54 9.61 -5.21
N VAL A 94 1.32 9.03 -4.02
CA VAL A 94 1.55 7.60 -3.77
C VAL A 94 0.32 6.72 -4.06
N LEU A 95 -0.80 7.31 -4.49
CA LEU A 95 -1.94 6.51 -4.92
C LEU A 95 -1.56 5.76 -6.22
N PRO A 96 -1.72 4.43 -6.29
CA PRO A 96 -1.50 3.66 -7.51
C PRO A 96 -2.24 4.26 -8.71
N LYS A 97 -1.58 4.27 -9.87
CA LYS A 97 -2.15 4.72 -11.14
C LYS A 97 -3.04 3.66 -11.78
N LEU A 98 -2.79 2.40 -11.45
CA LEU A 98 -3.56 1.24 -11.87
C LEU A 98 -3.61 0.23 -10.72
N VAL A 99 -4.79 -0.31 -10.47
CA VAL A 99 -5.00 -1.44 -9.56
C VAL A 99 -5.60 -2.58 -10.37
N ILE A 100 -5.02 -3.77 -10.27
CA ILE A 100 -5.51 -4.98 -10.94
C ILE A 100 -5.98 -5.93 -9.85
N TYR A 101 -7.29 -6.08 -9.72
CA TYR A 101 -7.88 -7.12 -8.87
C TYR A 101 -7.99 -8.41 -9.68
N ASP A 102 -7.08 -9.34 -9.40
CA ASP A 102 -7.12 -10.70 -9.92
C ASP A 102 -7.38 -11.67 -8.76
N PRO A 103 -8.55 -12.33 -8.69
CA PRO A 103 -8.83 -13.26 -7.62
C PRO A 103 -7.89 -14.47 -7.62
N GLU A 104 -7.28 -14.84 -8.75
CA GLU A 104 -6.40 -16.01 -8.83
C GLU A 104 -5.16 -15.85 -7.93
N VAL A 105 -4.62 -14.63 -7.83
CA VAL A 105 -3.45 -14.33 -6.99
C VAL A 105 -3.78 -14.24 -5.49
N THR A 106 -5.04 -14.47 -5.11
CA THR A 106 -5.50 -14.51 -3.71
C THR A 106 -5.77 -15.94 -3.21
N LEU A 107 -5.83 -16.92 -4.12
CA LEU A 107 -6.25 -18.29 -3.80
C LEU A 107 -5.27 -19.04 -2.88
N ASP A 108 -4.00 -18.66 -2.89
CA ASP A 108 -2.96 -19.24 -2.04
C ASP A 108 -2.86 -18.58 -0.65
N LEU A 109 -3.67 -17.56 -0.37
CA LEU A 109 -3.66 -16.88 0.92
C LEU A 109 -4.19 -17.82 2.01
N SER A 110 -3.45 -17.94 3.11
CA SER A 110 -3.86 -18.83 4.21
C SER A 110 -5.26 -18.46 4.75
N PRO A 111 -6.04 -19.43 5.26
CA PRO A 111 -7.36 -19.14 5.84
C PRO A 111 -7.32 -18.07 6.95
N GLU A 112 -6.24 -18.05 7.75
CA GLU A 112 -6.03 -17.06 8.81
C GLU A 112 -5.77 -15.64 8.26
N LEU A 113 -4.93 -15.51 7.23
CA LEU A 113 -4.69 -14.21 6.59
C LEU A 113 -5.91 -13.73 5.80
N THR A 114 -6.63 -14.66 5.18
CA THR A 114 -7.92 -14.39 4.54
C THR A 114 -8.90 -13.80 5.54
N ALA A 115 -9.15 -14.48 6.66
CA ALA A 115 -10.09 -14.02 7.68
C ALA A 115 -9.66 -12.67 8.29
N SER A 116 -8.40 -12.55 8.71
CA SER A 116 -7.91 -11.34 9.38
C SER A 116 -7.95 -10.10 8.48
N THR A 117 -7.51 -10.22 7.23
CA THR A 117 -7.53 -9.08 6.30
C THR A 117 -8.94 -8.76 5.81
N ALA A 118 -9.82 -9.75 5.64
CA ALA A 118 -11.23 -9.52 5.30
C ALA A 118 -12.00 -8.83 6.44
N ILE A 119 -11.79 -9.24 7.70
CA ILE A 119 -12.39 -8.55 8.85
C ILE A 119 -11.91 -7.10 8.93
N ASN A 120 -10.63 -6.84 8.61
CA ASN A 120 -10.13 -5.47 8.54
C ASN A 120 -10.80 -4.66 7.42
N ALA A 121 -11.03 -5.26 6.25
CA ALA A 121 -11.78 -4.62 5.17
C ALA A 121 -13.23 -4.29 5.58
N LEU A 122 -13.89 -5.22 6.26
CA LEU A 122 -15.24 -5.01 6.80
C LEU A 122 -15.26 -3.88 7.83
N ALA A 123 -14.26 -3.84 8.72
CA ALA A 123 -14.12 -2.77 9.70
C ALA A 123 -13.98 -1.40 9.00
N HIS A 124 -13.19 -1.29 7.93
CA HIS A 124 -13.11 -0.06 7.14
C HIS A 124 -14.47 0.35 6.54
N CYS A 125 -15.27 -0.60 6.06
CA CYS A 125 -16.60 -0.32 5.51
C CYS A 125 -17.55 0.21 6.62
N VAL A 126 -17.54 -0.44 7.78
CA VAL A 126 -18.35 -0.02 8.93
C VAL A 126 -17.90 1.36 9.44
N GLU A 127 -16.59 1.60 9.57
CA GLU A 127 -16.02 2.90 9.97
C GLU A 127 -16.36 4.03 9.00
N ALA A 128 -16.37 3.74 7.70
CA ALA A 128 -16.71 4.72 6.67
C ALA A 128 -18.16 5.22 6.79
N CYS A 129 -19.07 4.44 7.37
CA CYS A 129 -20.47 4.83 7.55
C CYS A 129 -20.67 5.91 8.63
N TYR A 130 -19.80 5.99 9.63
CA TYR A 130 -19.91 6.96 10.74
C TYR A 130 -18.73 7.92 10.86
N ALA A 131 -17.83 7.94 9.87
CA ALA A 131 -16.72 8.89 9.83
C ALA A 131 -17.21 10.34 9.86
N ARG A 132 -16.49 11.21 10.57
CA ARG A 132 -16.86 12.64 10.75
C ARG A 132 -17.01 13.40 9.43
N ASP A 133 -16.18 13.07 8.44
CA ASP A 133 -16.11 13.75 7.15
C ASP A 133 -16.69 12.90 6.00
N VAL A 134 -17.74 12.13 6.27
CA VAL A 134 -18.36 11.24 5.27
C VAL A 134 -18.96 12.04 4.11
N LYS A 135 -18.64 11.63 2.89
CA LYS A 135 -19.23 12.22 1.67
C LYS A 135 -20.48 11.43 1.28
N PRO A 136 -21.48 12.03 0.60
CA PRO A 136 -22.73 11.35 0.25
C PRO A 136 -22.56 10.01 -0.49
N LEU A 137 -21.49 9.86 -1.27
CA LEU A 137 -21.20 8.62 -2.00
C LEU A 137 -20.48 7.54 -1.17
N VAL A 138 -19.94 7.88 0.00
CA VAL A 138 -19.14 6.93 0.79
C VAL A 138 -20.03 5.91 1.49
N THR A 139 -21.12 6.33 2.13
CA THR A 139 -21.99 5.41 2.87
C THR A 139 -22.63 4.33 1.99
N PRO A 140 -23.21 4.63 0.81
CA PRO A 140 -23.77 3.59 -0.05
C PRO A 140 -22.72 2.55 -0.49
N VAL A 141 -21.54 3.01 -0.91
CA VAL A 141 -20.45 2.13 -1.35
C VAL A 141 -19.91 1.29 -0.19
N ALA A 142 -19.81 1.88 1.00
CA ALA A 142 -19.39 1.15 2.20
C ALA A 142 -20.38 0.04 2.57
N LEU A 143 -21.69 0.29 2.43
CA LEU A 143 -22.72 -0.72 2.69
C LEU A 143 -22.74 -1.86 1.66
N GLU A 144 -22.27 -1.64 0.42
CA GLU A 144 -22.08 -2.71 -0.57
C GLU A 144 -20.94 -3.67 -0.20
N GLY A 145 -19.99 -3.22 0.65
CA GLY A 145 -18.87 -4.02 1.13
C GLY A 145 -19.13 -4.79 2.43
N VAL A 146 -20.34 -4.71 2.99
CA VAL A 146 -20.80 -5.38 4.22
C VAL A 146 -21.67 -6.58 3.86
#